data_AF-A0A6M8SX52-F1
#
_entry.id   AF-A0A6M8SX52-F1
#
_cell.length_a   1.000
_cell.length_b   1.000
_cell.length_c   1.000
_cell.angle_alpha   90.00
_cell.angle_beta   90.00
_cell.angle_gamma   90.00
#
_symmetry.space_group_name_H-M   'P 1'
#
loop_
_entity.id
_entity.type
_entity.pdbx_description
1 polymer ?
#
loop_
_entity_poly.entity_id
_entity_poly.type
_entity_poly.pdbx_seq_one_letter_code
_entity_poly.pdbx_strand_id
1 'polypeptide(L)'
;MANLDHRCVNCGSSNLRVRTSEKIGLLLIDAKVFCNSCGSEHHIQSQIVRVRTPTYHERPEALRINKPLLQTDTNTPDLFNGVVEDAKTE
;
A
#
# COMPACT_ATOMS: atom_id res chain seq x y z
N MET A 1 4.63 -16.53 14.54
CA MET A 1 4.54 -17.75 13.71
C MET A 1 4.38 -17.27 12.28
N ALA A 2 5.36 -17.51 11.40
CA ALA A 2 5.22 -17.11 10.00
C ALA A 2 4.20 -18.03 9.33
N ASN A 3 3.05 -17.50 8.91
CA ASN A 3 2.07 -18.25 8.14
C ASN A 3 2.55 -18.33 6.69
N LEU A 4 3.22 -19.44 6.36
CA LEU A 4 3.48 -19.83 4.99
C LEU A 4 2.20 -20.42 4.42
N ASP A 5 1.60 -19.75 3.44
CA ASP A 5 0.38 -20.21 2.75
C ASP A 5 0.76 -21.29 1.70
N HIS A 6 1.28 -22.41 2.20
CA HIS A 6 1.68 -23.57 1.42
C HIS A 6 0.75 -24.75 1.75
N ARG A 7 0.41 -25.55 0.74
CA ARG A 7 -0.31 -26.80 0.92
C ARG A 7 0.65 -27.97 0.90
N CYS A 8 0.40 -28.97 1.75
CA CYS A 8 1.13 -30.23 1.72
C CYS A 8 0.88 -30.94 0.37
N VAL A 9 1.94 -31.29 -0.35
CA VAL A 9 1.83 -32.02 -1.64
C VAL A 9 1.33 -33.46 -1.44
N ASN A 10 1.54 -34.03 -0.26
CA ASN A 10 1.16 -35.41 0.04
C ASN A 10 -0.33 -35.54 0.39
N CYS A 11 -0.83 -34.77 1.35
CA CYS A 11 -2.21 -34.90 1.85
C CYS A 11 -3.12 -33.70 1.54
N GLY A 12 -2.61 -32.64 0.91
CA GLY A 12 -3.38 -31.44 0.58
C GLY A 12 -3.74 -30.53 1.76
N SER A 13 -3.41 -30.91 3.00
CA SER A 13 -3.71 -30.09 4.18
C SER A 13 -2.94 -28.76 4.17
N SER A 14 -3.57 -27.71 4.71
CA SER A 14 -2.94 -26.40 4.97
C SER A 14 -2.28 -26.32 6.35
N ASN A 15 -2.40 -27.37 7.16
CA ASN A 15 -1.86 -27.43 8.51
C ASN A 15 -0.37 -27.81 8.51
N LEU A 16 0.44 -26.82 8.17
CA LEU A 16 1.89 -26.91 8.11
C LEU A 16 2.55 -26.19 9.29
N ARG A 17 3.50 -26.84 9.95
CA ARG A 17 4.31 -26.26 11.04
C ARG A 17 5.70 -25.94 10.54
N VAL A 18 6.05 -24.65 10.55
CA VAL A 18 7.40 -24.17 10.25
C VAL A 18 8.34 -24.53 11.42
N ARG A 19 9.46 -25.19 11.12
CA ARG A 19 10.50 -25.51 12.12
C ARG A 19 11.64 -24.51 12.08
N THR A 20 12.18 -24.29 10.90
CA THR A 20 13.24 -23.32 10.66
C THR A 20 12.89 -22.51 9.42
N SER A 21 13.21 -21.21 9.48
CA SER A 21 13.11 -20.31 8.34
C SER A 21 14.34 -19.42 8.35
N GLU A 22 15.09 -19.43 7.26
CA GLU A 22 16.32 -18.67 7.11
C GLU A 22 16.20 -17.75 5.90
N LYS A 23 16.72 -16.54 6.07
CA LYS A 23 16.86 -15.58 4.97
C LYS A 23 18.21 -15.84 4.30
N ILE A 24 18.19 -16.50 3.14
CA ILE A 24 19.42 -16.80 2.37
C ILE A 24 19.92 -15.54 1.65
N GLY A 25 19.02 -14.69 1.18
CA GLY A 25 19.37 -13.49 0.43
C GLY A 25 18.34 -12.38 0.57
N LEU A 26 18.50 -11.28 -0.18
CA LEU A 26 17.60 -10.13 -0.08
C LEU A 26 16.14 -10.50 -0.40
N LEU A 27 15.94 -11.40 -1.36
CA LEU A 27 14.65 -11.80 -1.93
C LEU A 27 14.37 -13.31 -1.83
N LEU A 28 15.23 -14.05 -1.11
CA LEU A 28 15.18 -15.51 -1.01
C LEU A 28 15.03 -15.93 0.44
N ILE A 29 14.00 -16.74 0.70
CA ILE A 29 13.73 -17.33 2.01
C ILE A 29 13.68 -18.85 1.83
N ASP A 30 14.38 -19.55 2.71
CA ASP A 30 14.35 -21.00 2.80
C ASP A 30 13.67 -21.42 4.09
N ALA A 31 12.82 -22.44 4.01
CA ALA A 31 12.03 -22.90 5.14
C ALA A 31 11.91 -24.43 5.14
N LYS A 32 12.15 -25.03 6.31
CA LYS A 32 11.82 -26.43 6.58
C LYS A 32 10.51 -26.50 7.35
N VAL A 33 9.58 -27.24 6.78
CA VAL A 33 8.18 -27.27 7.22
C VAL A 33 7.73 -28.72 7.33
N PHE A 34 7.01 -29.04 8.41
CA PHE A 34 6.42 -30.37 8.60
C PHE A 34 4.91 -30.29 8.51
N CYS A 35 4.29 -31.25 7.84
CA CYS A 35 2.84 -31.40 7.87
C CYS A 35 2.40 -32.04 9.19
N ASN A 36 1.49 -31.40 9.92
CA ASN A 36 0.97 -31.95 11.17
C ASN A 36 0.00 -33.13 10.94
N SER A 37 -0.57 -33.25 9.73
CA SER A 37 -1.55 -34.30 9.41
C SER A 37 -0.92 -35.59 8.93
N CYS A 38 0.13 -35.54 8.10
CA CYS A 38 0.79 -36.73 7.55
C CYS A 38 2.27 -36.87 7.92
N GLY A 39 2.85 -35.89 8.62
CA GLY A 39 4.25 -35.93 9.06
C GLY A 39 5.28 -35.67 7.96
N SER A 40 4.87 -35.40 6.71
CA SER A 40 5.81 -35.17 5.62
C SER A 40 6.66 -33.92 5.85
N GLU A 41 7.96 -34.04 5.56
CA GLU A 41 8.90 -32.93 5.54
C GLU A 41 8.86 -32.23 4.18
N HIS A 42 8.83 -30.90 4.21
CA HIS A 42 8.88 -30.04 3.05
C HIS A 42 10.05 -29.06 3.19
N HIS A 43 10.90 -29.06 2.18
CA HIS A 43 11.93 -28.04 1.99
C HIS A 43 11.39 -27.02 0.98
N ILE A 44 11.16 -25.78 1.43
CA ILE A 44 10.48 -24.75 0.66
C ILE A 44 11.43 -23.58 0.45
N GLN A 45 11.75 -23.31 -0.80
CA GLN A 45 12.47 -22.11 -1.21
C GLN A 45 11.50 -21.14 -1.88
N SER A 46 11.37 -19.95 -1.30
CA SER A 46 10.52 -18.90 -1.84
C SER A 46 11.37 -17.74 -2.34
N GLN A 47 11.13 -17.36 -3.59
CA GLN A 47 11.84 -16.28 -4.26
C GLN A 47 10.87 -15.18 -4.64
N ILE A 48 11.18 -13.95 -4.21
CA ILE A 48 10.47 -12.77 -4.68
C ILE A 48 11.03 -12.41 -6.06
N VAL A 49 10.26 -12.68 -7.12
CA VAL A 49 10.67 -12.42 -8.52
C VAL A 49 10.52 -10.94 -8.89
N ARG A 50 9.46 -10.28 -8.40
CA ARG A 50 9.19 -8.88 -8.70
C ARG A 50 8.46 -8.19 -7.57
N VAL A 51 9.00 -7.05 -7.13
CA VAL A 51 8.30 -6.09 -6.27
C VAL A 51 7.95 -4.88 -7.13
N ARG A 52 6.67 -4.49 -7.15
CA ARG A 52 6.24 -3.22 -7.75
C ARG A 52 5.69 -2.35 -6.63
N THR A 53 6.35 -1.23 -6.36
CA THR A 53 5.80 -0.18 -5.50
C THR A 53 5.02 0.80 -6.38
N PRO A 54 3.76 1.14 -6.04
CA PRO A 54 3.04 2.18 -6.77
C PRO A 54 3.72 3.51 -6.51
N THR A 55 4.19 4.17 -7.57
CA THR A 55 4.65 5.56 -7.50
C THR A 55 3.43 6.46 -7.67
N TYR A 56 2.94 7.01 -6.56
CA TYR A 56 1.89 8.00 -6.60
C TYR A 56 2.50 9.32 -7.07
N HIS A 57 2.07 9.79 -8.24
CA HIS A 57 2.39 11.13 -8.72
C HIS A 57 1.22 12.03 -8.35
N GLU A 58 1.51 13.08 -7.57
CA GLU A 58 0.53 14.12 -7.29
C GLU A 58 0.13 14.77 -8.61
N ARG A 59 -1.18 14.79 -8.90
CA ARG A 59 -1.71 15.48 -10.07
C ARG A 59 -1.96 16.93 -9.67
N PRO A 60 -1.23 17.91 -10.22
CA PRO A 60 -1.44 19.32 -9.88
C PRO A 60 -2.87 19.79 -10.22
N GLU A 61 -3.53 19.14 -11.17
CA GLU A 61 -4.93 19.37 -11.52
C GLU A 61 -5.91 19.02 -10.39
N ALA A 62 -5.65 17.93 -9.66
CA ALA A 62 -6.47 17.53 -8.51
C ALA A 62 -6.25 18.46 -7.31
N LEU A 63 -5.02 18.97 -7.15
CA LEU A 63 -4.68 19.97 -6.13
C LEU A 63 -5.29 21.35 -6.41
N ARG A 64 -5.60 21.67 -7.68
CA ARG A 64 -6.23 22.95 -8.07
C ARG A 64 -7.70 23.06 -7.64
N ILE A 65 -8.40 21.93 -7.43
CA ILE A 65 -9.79 21.94 -6.93
C ILE A 65 -9.84 22.50 -5.50
N ASN A 66 -8.81 22.25 -4.69
CA ASN A 66 -8.72 22.76 -3.31
C ASN A 66 -8.15 24.17 -3.19
N LYS A 67 -7.75 24.79 -4.31
CA LYS A 67 -7.13 26.12 -4.33
C LYS A 67 -8.04 27.27 -3.84
N PRO A 68 -9.38 27.26 -3.98
CA PRO A 68 -10.22 28.39 -3.56
C PRO A 68 -10.34 28.57 -2.04
N LEU A 69 -10.08 27.55 -1.23
CA LEU A 69 -10.31 27.61 0.23
C LEU A 69 -9.05 27.93 1.05
N LEU A 70 -7.85 27.72 0.48
CA LEU A 70 -6.57 27.97 1.16
C LEU A 70 -5.96 29.34 0.80
N GLN A 71 -6.48 30.00 -0.24
CA GLN A 71 -6.01 31.30 -0.75
C GLN A 71 -7.16 32.32 -0.82
N THR A 72 -8.18 32.18 0.01
CA THR A 72 -9.19 33.23 0.18
C THR A 72 -8.52 34.41 0.89
N ASP A 73 -8.10 35.38 0.10
CA ASP A 73 -7.59 36.67 0.56
C ASP A 73 -8.71 37.38 1.33
N THR A 74 -8.49 37.73 2.59
CA THR A 74 -9.50 38.33 3.48
C THR A 74 -9.97 39.72 3.00
N ASN A 75 -9.23 40.34 2.05
CA ASN A 75 -9.56 41.64 1.49
C ASN A 75 -10.34 41.60 0.18
N THR A 76 -10.60 40.41 -0.39
CA THR A 76 -11.38 40.32 -1.63
C THR A 76 -12.84 40.04 -1.28
N PRO A 77 -13.80 40.94 -1.58
CA PRO A 77 -15.21 40.66 -1.36
C PRO A 77 -15.67 39.51 -2.26
N ASP A 78 -16.41 38.56 -1.68
CA ASP A 78 -16.89 37.36 -2.35
C ASP A 78 -17.65 37.67 -3.64
N LEU A 79 -17.33 36.92 -4.70
CA LEU A 79 -17.91 36.98 -6.06
C LEU A 79 -19.46 36.83 -6.11
N PHE A 80 -20.11 36.58 -4.99
CA PHE A 80 -21.56 36.37 -4.89
C PHE A 80 -22.30 37.44 -4.07
N ASN A 81 -21.61 38.40 -3.45
CA ASN A 81 -22.23 39.58 -2.84
C ASN A 81 -22.04 40.79 -3.76
N GLY A 82 -22.81 40.82 -4.84
CA GLY A 82 -22.85 41.96 -5.74
C GLY A 82 -23.46 43.18 -5.06
N VAL A 83 -22.65 44.20 -4.80
CA VAL A 83 -23.03 45.61 -4.95
C VAL A 83 -21.76 46.38 -5.35
N VAL A 84 -21.83 47.01 -6.52
CA VAL A 84 -20.90 48.02 -7.00
C VAL A 84 -21.18 49.30 -6.20
N GLU A 85 -20.21 49.84 -5.47
CA GLU A 85 -20.26 51.25 -5.07
C GLU A 85 -19.46 52.06 -6.09
N ASP A 86 -20.17 52.58 -7.07
CA ASP A 86 -19.68 53.59 -7.99
C ASP A 86 -19.51 54.94 -7.27
N ALA A 87 -18.39 55.59 -7.60
CA ALA A 87 -18.14 57.04 -7.55
C ALA A 87 -18.21 57.76 -6.20
N LYS A 88 -17.05 58.31 -5.78
CA LYS A 88 -16.96 59.77 -5.55
C LYS A 88 -15.71 60.35 -6.21
N THR A 89 -16.00 61.29 -7.09
CA THR A 89 -15.13 62.30 -7.72
C THR A 89 -14.52 63.26 -6.70
N GLU A 90 -13.38 63.81 -7.10
CA GLU A 90 -12.58 64.93 -6.54
C GLU A 90 -11.61 64.62 -5.38
#